data_AF-A0A8H6VV53-F1
#
_entry.id   AF-A0A8H6VV53-F1
#
_cell.length_a   1.000
_cell.length_b   1.000
_cell.length_c   1.000
_cell.angle_alpha   90.00
_cell.angle_beta   90.00
_cell.angle_gamma   90.00
#
_symmetry.space_group_name_H-M   'P 1'
#
loop_
_entity.id
_entity.type
_entity.pdbx_description
1 polymer ?
#
loop_
_entity_poly.entity_id
_entity_poly.type
_entity_poly.pdbx_seq_one_letter_code
_entity_poly.pdbx_strand_id
1 'polypeptide(L)'
;MNDSTTRKTKGFDQLVSTASDLAFCSSDGMLLKVHSKNLEVHSDVFANMFEAATDKPGETIALSEPAAVLEVLFQYMYLQPQPNLDAMRFPVCAAVAEAAEKYLVYSAMPALHAHMRANIPRHPLVVLNFAVPHEFVDLANDAARYCLQFSLEKAVGVLRPDVFARWAVFYDNWHRGAARVLTNQRTWDTTSYGELEDLLRRNPHKCFTEAEKWQRNRKALCA
;
A
#
# COMPACT_ATOMS: atom_id res chain seq x y z
N MET A 1 -21.02 -28.74 21.60
CA MET A 1 -20.43 -27.62 22.37
C MET A 1 -19.07 -27.33 21.79
N ASN A 2 -18.95 -26.30 20.95
CA ASN A 2 -17.68 -25.68 20.61
C ASN A 2 -17.98 -24.20 20.41
N ASP A 3 -17.56 -23.43 21.42
CA ASP A 3 -17.73 -22.00 21.57
C ASP A 3 -16.67 -21.29 20.72
N SER A 4 -17.06 -20.82 19.53
CA SER A 4 -16.26 -19.94 18.71
C SER A 4 -16.42 -18.51 19.24
N THR A 5 -15.59 -18.17 20.23
CA THR A 5 -15.46 -16.83 20.80
C THR A 5 -15.00 -15.85 19.74
N THR A 6 -15.94 -15.20 19.04
CA THR A 6 -15.68 -13.99 18.28
C THR A 6 -15.42 -12.85 19.27
N ARG A 7 -14.16 -12.43 19.35
CA ARG A 7 -13.75 -11.25 20.11
C ARG A 7 -14.40 -10.02 19.48
N LYS A 8 -15.57 -9.63 19.97
CA LYS A 8 -16.30 -8.41 19.56
C LYS A 8 -15.42 -7.19 19.78
N THR A 9 -15.00 -6.56 18.69
CA THR A 9 -14.34 -5.25 18.68
C THR A 9 -15.40 -4.18 18.95
N LYS A 10 -15.41 -3.67 20.19
CA LYS A 10 -16.35 -2.67 20.74
C LYS A 10 -16.55 -1.39 19.91
N GLY A 11 -15.74 -1.14 18.88
CA GLY A 11 -15.81 0.06 18.04
C GLY A 11 -16.79 -0.03 16.87
N PHE A 12 -16.98 -1.21 16.26
CA PHE A 12 -17.80 -1.33 15.06
C PHE A 12 -19.31 -1.50 15.35
N ASP A 13 -19.67 -2.05 16.51
CA ASP A 13 -21.08 -2.18 16.92
C ASP A 13 -21.80 -0.81 17.00
N GLN A 14 -21.07 0.31 17.13
CA GLN A 14 -21.62 1.67 17.09
C GLN A 14 -21.90 2.22 15.68
N LEU A 15 -21.34 1.61 14.63
CA LEU A 15 -21.62 1.99 13.24
C LEU A 15 -22.96 1.42 12.75
N VAL A 16 -23.45 0.37 13.41
CA VAL A 16 -24.76 -0.26 13.20
C VAL A 16 -25.84 0.53 13.96
N SER A 17 -26.02 1.80 13.59
CA SER A 17 -27.20 2.57 14.00
C SER A 17 -28.41 2.09 13.20
N THR A 18 -29.60 2.09 13.81
CA THR A 18 -30.89 1.84 13.14
C THR A 18 -31.22 2.85 12.02
N ALA A 19 -30.39 3.89 11.86
CA ALA A 19 -30.53 4.94 10.85
C ALA A 19 -29.60 4.79 9.62
N SER A 20 -28.86 3.70 9.49
CA SER A 20 -28.06 3.43 8.28
C SER A 20 -28.95 3.32 7.04
N ASP A 21 -28.64 4.06 5.99
CA ASP A 21 -29.39 4.12 4.72
C ASP A 21 -28.77 3.26 3.62
N LEU A 22 -27.57 2.71 3.84
CA LEU A 22 -26.86 1.89 2.87
C LEU A 22 -26.22 0.65 3.52
N ALA A 23 -26.10 -0.42 2.73
CA ALA A 23 -25.37 -1.61 3.13
C ALA A 23 -24.38 -2.07 2.04
N PHE A 24 -23.13 -2.33 2.45
CA PHE A 24 -22.12 -2.96 1.62
C PHE A 24 -21.97 -4.45 1.97
N CYS A 25 -21.73 -5.30 0.98
CA CYS A 25 -21.29 -6.68 1.20
C CYS A 25 -19.78 -6.75 0.99
N SER A 26 -19.04 -7.15 2.01
CA SER A 26 -17.60 -7.41 1.89
C SER A 26 -17.32 -8.67 1.08
N SER A 27 -16.06 -8.87 0.68
CA SER A 27 -15.68 -10.08 -0.08
C SER A 27 -15.77 -11.38 0.72
N ASP A 28 -15.77 -11.29 2.05
CA ASP A 28 -16.03 -12.41 2.97
C ASP A 28 -17.52 -12.54 3.36
N GLY A 29 -18.42 -11.84 2.66
CA GLY A 29 -19.87 -12.03 2.75
C GLY A 29 -20.53 -11.32 3.95
N MET A 30 -19.83 -10.42 4.63
CA MET A 30 -20.36 -9.67 5.76
C MET A 30 -21.08 -8.40 5.29
N LEU A 31 -22.24 -8.13 5.88
CA LEU A 31 -23.01 -6.94 5.59
C LEU A 31 -22.60 -5.79 6.51
N LEU A 32 -22.09 -4.71 5.93
CA LEU A 32 -21.62 -3.51 6.61
C LEU A 32 -22.64 -2.40 6.36
N LYS A 33 -23.38 -2.03 7.41
CA LYS A 33 -24.36 -0.94 7.37
C LYS A 33 -23.68 0.39 7.64
N VAL A 34 -23.88 1.37 6.76
CA VAL A 34 -23.22 2.69 6.83
C VAL A 34 -24.20 3.81 6.48
N HIS A 35 -23.78 5.05 6.72
CA HIS A 35 -24.49 6.25 6.28
C HIS A 35 -23.85 6.75 4.98
N SER A 36 -24.59 6.70 3.88
CA SER A 36 -24.13 7.14 2.55
C SER A 36 -23.51 8.53 2.60
N LYS A 37 -24.13 9.46 3.36
CA LYS A 37 -23.67 10.84 3.47
C LYS A 37 -22.27 11.00 4.07
N ASN A 38 -21.89 10.14 5.02
CA ASN A 38 -20.55 10.19 5.59
C ASN A 38 -19.51 9.76 4.55
N LEU A 39 -19.79 8.71 3.78
CA LEU A 39 -18.88 8.23 2.75
C LEU A 39 -18.75 9.24 1.59
N GLU A 40 -19.87 9.84 1.17
CA GLU A 40 -19.91 10.86 0.11
C GLU A 40 -19.01 12.07 0.45
N VAL A 41 -19.06 12.55 1.70
CA VAL A 41 -18.27 13.71 2.14
C VAL A 41 -16.77 13.39 2.22
N HIS A 42 -16.41 12.14 2.42
CA HIS A 42 -15.03 11.72 2.65
C HIS A 42 -14.36 11.03 1.44
N SER A 43 -15.10 10.80 0.35
CA SER A 43 -14.61 10.12 -0.85
C SER A 43 -15.43 10.45 -2.09
N ASP A 44 -14.77 11.01 -3.10
CA ASP A 44 -15.37 11.25 -4.41
C ASP A 44 -15.77 9.94 -5.10
N VAL A 45 -15.06 8.84 -4.83
CA VAL A 45 -15.37 7.51 -5.39
C VAL A 45 -16.73 7.04 -4.90
N PHE A 46 -17.01 7.20 -3.60
CA PHE A 46 -18.31 6.85 -3.04
C PHE A 46 -19.40 7.82 -3.48
N ALA A 47 -19.12 9.13 -3.55
CA ALA A 47 -20.08 10.10 -4.07
C ALA A 47 -20.54 9.74 -5.50
N ASN A 48 -19.59 9.50 -6.41
CA ASN A 48 -19.87 9.10 -7.79
C ASN A 48 -20.59 7.74 -7.87
N MET A 49 -20.23 6.78 -7.00
CA MET A 49 -20.89 5.48 -6.91
C MET A 49 -22.38 5.63 -6.57
N PHE A 50 -22.73 6.54 -5.66
CA PHE A 50 -24.11 6.75 -5.25
C PHE A 50 -24.93 7.52 -6.28
N GLU A 51 -24.33 8.50 -6.97
CA GLU A 51 -24.96 9.18 -8.10
C GLU A 51 -25.33 8.20 -9.23
N ALA A 52 -24.42 7.26 -9.54
CA ALA A 52 -24.64 6.24 -10.55
C ALA A 52 -25.65 5.15 -10.14
N ALA A 53 -25.84 4.92 -8.83
CA ALA A 53 -26.72 3.88 -8.29
C ALA A 53 -28.20 4.30 -8.16
N THR A 54 -28.58 5.43 -8.74
CA THR A 54 -29.89 6.12 -8.58
C THR A 54 -31.14 5.31 -8.94
N ASP A 55 -31.02 4.11 -9.51
CA ASP A 55 -32.16 3.32 -9.99
C ASP A 55 -32.63 2.17 -9.08
N LYS A 56 -31.97 1.85 -7.95
CA LYS A 56 -32.39 0.71 -7.09
C LYS A 56 -32.27 0.95 -5.58
N PRO A 57 -33.32 1.50 -4.92
CA PRO A 57 -33.36 1.56 -3.47
C PRO A 57 -33.31 0.15 -2.86
N GLY A 58 -32.34 -0.08 -1.95
CA GLY A 58 -32.16 -1.34 -1.23
C GLY A 58 -31.14 -2.32 -1.82
N GLU A 59 -30.43 -1.94 -2.89
CA GLU A 59 -29.36 -2.78 -3.45
C GLU A 59 -28.12 -2.78 -2.53
N THR A 60 -27.67 -3.97 -2.16
CA THR A 60 -26.41 -4.14 -1.41
C THR A 60 -25.25 -4.05 -2.38
N ILE A 61 -24.32 -3.12 -2.15
CA ILE A 61 -23.16 -2.93 -3.02
C ILE A 61 -22.02 -3.87 -2.58
N ALA A 62 -21.51 -4.69 -3.49
CA ALA A 62 -20.39 -5.58 -3.18
C ALA A 62 -19.04 -4.85 -3.29
N LEU A 63 -18.18 -4.99 -2.28
CA LEU A 63 -16.80 -4.50 -2.27
C LEU A 63 -15.82 -5.69 -2.23
N SER A 64 -14.63 -5.52 -2.79
CA SER A 64 -13.63 -6.59 -2.92
C SER A 64 -12.84 -6.84 -1.64
N GLU A 65 -12.93 -5.94 -0.68
CA GLU A 65 -12.20 -5.94 0.57
C GLU A 65 -12.96 -6.75 1.64
N PRO A 66 -12.24 -7.47 2.52
CA PRO A 66 -12.87 -8.18 3.62
C PRO A 66 -13.40 -7.19 4.67
N ALA A 67 -14.35 -7.65 5.50
CA ALA A 67 -15.01 -6.81 6.50
C ALA A 67 -13.99 -6.08 7.39
N ALA A 68 -13.00 -6.79 7.93
CA ALA A 68 -11.99 -6.22 8.82
C ALA A 68 -11.20 -5.02 8.23
N VAL A 69 -11.08 -4.94 6.91
CA VAL A 69 -10.43 -3.81 6.22
C VAL A 69 -11.42 -2.66 6.06
N LEU A 70 -12.64 -2.96 5.61
CA LEU A 70 -13.70 -1.98 5.41
C LEU A 70 -14.13 -1.31 6.72
N GLU A 71 -14.18 -2.05 7.82
CA GLU A 71 -14.51 -1.49 9.14
C GLU A 71 -13.55 -0.37 9.54
N VAL A 72 -12.24 -0.61 9.38
CA VAL A 72 -11.19 0.37 9.69
C VAL A 72 -11.24 1.53 8.69
N LEU A 73 -11.44 1.25 7.40
CA LEU A 73 -11.56 2.28 6.38
C LEU A 73 -12.74 3.23 6.66
N PHE A 74 -13.91 2.67 6.96
CA PHE A 74 -15.11 3.44 7.30
C PHE A 74 -14.94 4.20 8.62
N GLN A 75 -14.14 3.70 9.56
CA GLN A 75 -13.84 4.44 10.79
C GLN A 75 -13.25 5.84 10.50
N TYR A 76 -12.40 5.96 9.48
CA TYR A 76 -11.80 7.24 9.05
C TYR A 76 -12.81 8.24 8.43
N MET A 77 -14.02 7.80 8.13
CA MET A 77 -15.08 8.62 7.50
C MET A 77 -16.19 9.02 8.49
N TYR A 78 -15.99 8.71 9.76
CA TYR A 78 -16.95 9.02 10.82
C TYR A 78 -16.29 9.92 11.86
N LEU A 79 -17.12 10.73 12.53
CA LEU A 79 -16.71 11.61 13.62
C LEU A 79 -16.46 10.80 14.90
N GLN A 80 -15.37 10.04 14.90
CA GLN A 80 -14.94 9.20 16.00
C GLN A 80 -13.41 9.19 16.12
N PRO A 81 -12.84 8.71 17.23
CA PRO A 81 -11.40 8.54 17.35
C PRO A 81 -10.84 7.68 16.22
N GLN A 82 -9.71 8.11 15.66
CA GLN A 82 -9.05 7.40 14.57
C GLN A 82 -8.46 6.07 15.04
N PRO A 83 -8.41 5.04 14.17
CA PRO A 83 -7.92 3.73 14.54
C PRO A 83 -6.45 3.79 14.98
N ASN A 84 -6.12 3.03 16.01
CA ASN A 84 -4.73 2.88 16.46
C ASN A 84 -4.00 1.87 15.55
N LEU A 85 -3.23 2.38 14.58
CA LEU A 85 -2.49 1.57 13.63
C LEU A 85 -1.44 0.66 14.29
N ASP A 86 -0.86 1.07 15.42
CA ASP A 86 0.17 0.29 16.13
C ASP A 86 -0.40 -0.91 16.87
N ALA A 87 -1.70 -0.87 17.22
CA ALA A 87 -2.40 -2.00 17.82
C ALA A 87 -2.87 -3.04 16.78
N MET A 88 -2.79 -2.71 15.49
CA MET A 88 -3.26 -3.56 14.40
C MET A 88 -2.12 -4.39 13.79
N ARG A 89 -2.48 -5.54 13.23
CA ARG A 89 -1.52 -6.36 12.48
C ARG A 89 -1.18 -5.66 11.17
N PHE A 90 0.11 -5.53 10.88
CA PHE A 90 0.59 -4.85 9.67
C PHE A 90 -0.08 -5.29 8.35
N PRO A 91 -0.36 -6.59 8.09
CA PRO A 91 -1.08 -6.98 6.87
C PRO A 91 -2.47 -6.36 6.74
N VAL A 92 -3.17 -6.11 7.85
CA VAL A 92 -4.46 -5.40 7.84
C VAL A 92 -4.22 -3.94 7.53
N CYS A 93 -3.25 -3.28 8.17
CA CYS A 93 -2.89 -1.88 7.88
C CYS A 93 -2.51 -1.68 6.40
N ALA A 94 -1.74 -2.59 5.82
CA ALA A 94 -1.36 -2.56 4.41
C ALA A 94 -2.59 -2.71 3.48
N ALA A 95 -3.51 -3.62 3.81
CA ALA A 95 -4.76 -3.77 3.05
C ALA A 95 -5.68 -2.54 3.19
N VAL A 96 -5.72 -1.90 4.36
CA VAL A 96 -6.44 -0.65 4.57
C VAL A 96 -5.78 0.50 3.80
N ALA A 97 -4.44 0.54 3.70
CA ALA A 97 -3.73 1.51 2.87
C ALA A 97 -4.09 1.37 1.39
N GLU A 98 -4.10 0.13 0.87
CA GLU A 98 -4.55 -0.14 -0.51
C GLU A 98 -6.00 0.30 -0.75
N ALA A 99 -6.89 0.00 0.20
CA ALA A 99 -8.29 0.41 0.12
C ALA A 99 -8.45 1.94 0.20
N ALA A 100 -7.66 2.61 1.05
CA ALA A 100 -7.67 4.07 1.17
C ALA A 100 -7.27 4.75 -0.13
N GLU A 101 -6.24 4.25 -0.83
CA GLU A 101 -5.86 4.73 -2.16
C GLU A 101 -6.96 4.46 -3.19
N LYS A 102 -7.48 3.22 -3.24
CA LYS A 102 -8.53 2.82 -4.18
C LYS A 102 -9.80 3.66 -4.05
N TYR A 103 -10.22 3.95 -2.82
CA TYR A 103 -11.43 4.70 -2.54
C TYR A 103 -11.19 6.18 -2.27
N LEU A 104 -9.97 6.68 -2.46
CA LEU A 104 -9.59 8.09 -2.25
C LEU A 104 -10.03 8.64 -0.88
N VAL A 105 -9.72 7.90 0.20
CA VAL A 105 -10.07 8.27 1.57
C VAL A 105 -8.98 9.16 2.15
N TYR A 106 -9.02 10.44 1.78
CA TYR A 106 -7.95 11.40 2.09
C TYR A 106 -7.65 11.56 3.58
N SER A 107 -8.65 11.35 4.45
CA SER A 107 -8.45 11.40 5.92
C SER A 107 -7.56 10.27 6.44
N ALA A 108 -7.50 9.13 5.75
CA ALA A 108 -6.76 7.94 6.16
C ALA A 108 -5.34 7.90 5.60
N MET A 109 -5.16 8.39 4.37
CA MET A 109 -3.91 8.25 3.60
C MET A 109 -2.65 8.70 4.37
N PRO A 110 -2.58 9.90 4.99
CA PRO A 110 -1.33 10.35 5.62
C PRO A 110 -0.86 9.45 6.76
N ALA A 111 -1.80 8.98 7.60
CA ALA A 111 -1.50 8.10 8.72
C ALA A 111 -1.05 6.72 8.24
N LEU A 112 -1.73 6.17 7.24
CA LEU A 112 -1.40 4.87 6.65
C LEU A 112 -0.05 4.92 5.92
N HIS A 113 0.24 5.99 5.17
CA HIS A 113 1.54 6.17 4.51
C HIS A 113 2.69 6.27 5.50
N ALA A 114 2.52 7.04 6.57
CA ALA A 114 3.52 7.15 7.64
C ALA A 114 3.76 5.77 8.28
N HIS A 115 2.71 5.01 8.52
CA HIS A 115 2.81 3.67 9.08
C HIS A 115 3.47 2.67 8.10
N MET A 116 3.18 2.75 6.80
CA MET A 116 3.86 1.96 5.76
C MET A 116 5.36 2.29 5.73
N ARG A 117 5.73 3.56 5.80
CA ARG A 117 7.13 3.99 5.83
C ARG A 117 7.88 3.50 7.07
N ALA A 118 7.27 3.63 8.25
CA ALA A 118 7.85 3.16 9.51
C ALA A 118 8.10 1.64 9.53
N ASN A 119 7.33 0.88 8.76
CA ASN A 119 7.41 -0.58 8.72
C ASN A 119 8.28 -1.13 7.58
N ILE A 120 8.92 -0.29 6.76
CA ILE A 120 9.84 -0.74 5.70
C ILE A 120 10.88 -1.73 6.21
N PRO A 121 11.60 -1.51 7.34
CA PRO A 121 12.64 -2.44 7.77
C PRO A 121 12.12 -3.86 8.05
N ARG A 122 10.84 -3.98 8.43
CA ARG A 122 10.20 -5.27 8.79
C ARG A 122 9.44 -5.90 7.63
N HIS A 123 8.84 -5.09 6.76
CA HIS A 123 7.93 -5.54 5.72
C HIS A 123 8.21 -4.90 4.34
N PRO A 124 9.46 -4.86 3.86
CA PRO A 124 9.84 -4.06 2.69
C PRO A 124 9.19 -4.56 1.40
N LEU A 125 9.00 -5.89 1.21
CA LEU A 125 8.35 -6.44 0.02
C LEU A 125 6.88 -6.02 -0.07
N VAL A 126 6.18 -5.97 1.07
CA VAL A 126 4.77 -5.53 1.13
C VAL A 126 4.68 -4.04 0.84
N VAL A 127 5.56 -3.23 1.45
CA VAL A 127 5.59 -1.78 1.20
C VAL A 127 5.97 -1.48 -0.25
N LEU A 128 6.87 -2.26 -0.86
CA LEU A 128 7.23 -2.10 -2.27
C LEU A 128 6.04 -2.41 -3.20
N ASN A 129 5.27 -3.45 -2.91
CA ASN A 129 4.04 -3.79 -3.63
C ASN A 129 2.99 -2.69 -3.57
N PHE A 130 2.92 -1.96 -2.46
CA PHE A 130 2.04 -0.82 -2.29
C PHE A 130 2.59 0.43 -3.00
N ALA A 131 3.86 0.76 -2.79
CA ALA A 131 4.42 2.04 -3.23
C ALA A 131 4.55 2.17 -4.76
N VAL A 132 4.84 1.06 -5.46
CA VAL A 132 5.11 1.09 -6.91
C VAL A 132 3.85 1.37 -7.74
N PRO A 133 2.70 0.71 -7.51
CA PRO A 133 1.46 1.02 -8.23
C PRO A 133 0.93 2.44 -7.99
N HIS A 134 1.12 2.97 -6.78
CA HIS A 134 0.67 4.32 -6.39
C HIS A 134 1.71 5.41 -6.67
N GLU A 135 2.78 5.08 -7.40
CA GLU A 135 3.84 6.01 -7.81
C GLU A 135 4.51 6.78 -6.65
N PHE A 136 4.54 6.19 -5.46
CA PHE A 136 5.24 6.75 -4.30
C PHE A 136 6.75 6.51 -4.41
N VAL A 137 7.41 7.27 -5.31
CA VAL A 137 8.80 7.07 -5.73
C VAL A 137 9.76 6.97 -4.55
N ASP A 138 9.69 7.89 -3.58
CA ASP A 138 10.59 7.88 -2.43
C ASP A 138 10.36 6.66 -1.53
N LEU A 139 9.10 6.30 -1.30
CA LEU A 139 8.73 5.13 -0.51
C LEU A 139 9.16 3.83 -1.20
N ALA A 140 8.98 3.75 -2.52
CA ALA A 140 9.39 2.62 -3.34
C ALA A 140 10.91 2.47 -3.36
N ASN A 141 11.66 3.57 -3.47
CA ASN A 141 13.13 3.54 -3.44
C ASN A 141 13.65 3.06 -2.08
N ASP A 142 13.09 3.57 -0.99
CA ASP A 142 13.45 3.13 0.35
C ASP A 142 13.15 1.63 0.51
N ALA A 143 11.94 1.19 0.17
CA ALA A 143 11.55 -0.22 0.26
C ALA A 143 12.39 -1.14 -0.65
N ALA A 144 12.71 -0.72 -1.86
CA ALA A 144 13.51 -1.49 -2.82
C ALA A 144 14.92 -1.78 -2.29
N ARG A 145 15.54 -0.82 -1.59
CA ARG A 145 16.85 -1.01 -0.94
C ARG A 145 16.79 -2.08 0.13
N TYR A 146 15.77 -2.03 1.00
CA TYR A 146 15.56 -3.06 2.01
C TYR A 146 15.20 -4.42 1.41
N CYS A 147 14.67 -4.46 0.19
CA CYS A 147 14.38 -5.73 -0.49
C CYS A 147 15.63 -6.46 -1.00
N LEU A 148 16.77 -5.79 -1.15
CA LEU A 148 18.02 -6.40 -1.65
C LEU A 148 18.51 -7.59 -0.79
N GLN A 149 18.08 -7.66 0.47
CA GLN A 149 18.40 -8.77 1.37
C GLN A 149 17.67 -10.09 1.02
N PHE A 150 16.69 -10.07 0.10
CA PHE A 150 15.94 -11.26 -0.28
C PHE A 150 16.40 -11.83 -1.62
N SER A 151 16.27 -13.15 -1.79
CA SER A 151 16.49 -13.79 -3.08
C SER A 151 15.40 -13.40 -4.08
N LEU A 152 15.73 -13.51 -5.38
CA LEU A 152 14.75 -13.33 -6.46
C LEU A 152 13.57 -14.30 -6.32
N GLU A 153 13.79 -15.52 -5.84
CA GLU A 153 12.72 -16.52 -5.64
C GLU A 153 11.72 -16.07 -4.56
N LYS A 154 12.22 -15.51 -3.45
CA LYS A 154 11.35 -14.96 -2.41
C LYS A 154 10.58 -13.74 -2.92
N ALA A 155 11.25 -12.87 -3.66
CA ALA A 155 10.63 -11.66 -4.18
C ALA A 155 9.54 -11.97 -5.22
N VAL A 156 9.76 -12.92 -6.14
CA VAL A 156 8.73 -13.30 -7.14
C VAL A 156 7.51 -13.95 -6.51
N GLY A 157 7.67 -14.63 -5.37
CA GLY A 157 6.56 -15.24 -4.63
C GLY A 157 5.67 -14.25 -3.86
N VAL A 158 6.14 -13.01 -3.65
CA VAL A 158 5.42 -11.99 -2.87
C VAL A 158 5.03 -10.78 -3.73
N LEU A 159 5.91 -10.36 -4.63
CA LEU A 159 5.69 -9.16 -5.44
C LEU A 159 4.71 -9.44 -6.57
N ARG A 160 3.86 -8.46 -6.88
CA ARG A 160 3.06 -8.49 -8.10
C ARG A 160 3.99 -8.57 -9.32
N PRO A 161 3.60 -9.23 -10.44
CA PRO A 161 4.49 -9.41 -11.58
C PRO A 161 5.06 -8.10 -12.15
N ASP A 162 4.26 -7.04 -12.18
CA ASP A 162 4.66 -5.71 -12.64
C ASP A 162 5.66 -5.03 -11.68
N VAL A 163 5.44 -5.17 -10.38
CA VAL A 163 6.34 -4.66 -9.33
C VAL A 163 7.64 -5.45 -9.31
N PHE A 164 7.57 -6.77 -9.39
CA PHE A 164 8.73 -7.66 -9.47
C PHE A 164 9.62 -7.31 -10.65
N ALA A 165 9.05 -7.13 -11.85
CA ALA A 165 9.84 -6.79 -13.04
C ALA A 165 10.63 -5.49 -12.84
N ARG A 166 10.00 -4.44 -12.27
CA ARG A 166 10.67 -3.17 -11.96
C ARG A 166 11.76 -3.35 -10.90
N TRP A 167 11.47 -4.10 -9.84
CA TRP A 167 12.43 -4.36 -8.78
C TRP A 167 13.60 -5.24 -9.23
N ALA A 168 13.37 -6.23 -10.10
CA ALA A 168 14.42 -7.11 -10.62
C ALA A 168 15.44 -6.32 -11.46
N VAL A 169 15.00 -5.33 -12.24
CA VAL A 169 15.90 -4.40 -12.95
C VAL A 169 16.72 -3.58 -11.95
N PHE A 170 16.09 -3.06 -10.89
CA PHE A 170 16.79 -2.36 -9.83
C PHE A 170 17.83 -3.26 -9.11
N TYR A 171 17.44 -4.49 -8.78
CA TYR A 171 18.26 -5.48 -8.11
C TYR A 171 19.51 -5.81 -8.93
N ASP A 172 19.33 -6.08 -10.22
CA ASP A 172 20.43 -6.38 -11.14
C ASP A 172 21.38 -5.19 -11.31
N ASN A 173 20.85 -3.98 -11.51
CA ASN A 173 21.66 -2.76 -11.60
C ASN A 173 22.48 -2.52 -10.33
N TRP A 174 21.88 -2.76 -9.16
CA TRP A 174 22.56 -2.64 -7.88
C TRP A 174 23.74 -3.60 -7.77
N HIS A 175 23.52 -4.88 -8.08
CA HIS A 175 24.58 -5.90 -8.01
C HIS A 175 25.68 -5.67 -9.03
N ARG A 176 25.36 -5.24 -10.26
CA ARG A 176 26.37 -4.83 -11.25
C ARG A 176 27.19 -3.63 -10.76
N GLY A 177 26.53 -2.64 -10.17
CA GLY A 177 27.19 -1.48 -9.56
C GLY A 177 28.16 -1.89 -8.45
N ALA A 178 27.70 -2.72 -7.52
CA ALA A 178 28.51 -3.26 -6.43
C ALA A 178 29.70 -4.09 -6.97
N ALA A 179 29.47 -4.98 -7.94
CA ALA A 179 30.53 -5.77 -8.56
C ALA A 179 31.59 -4.88 -9.22
N ARG A 180 31.20 -3.80 -9.91
CA ARG A 180 32.17 -2.85 -10.49
C ARG A 180 33.04 -2.21 -9.43
N VAL A 181 32.46 -1.73 -8.33
CA VAL A 181 33.20 -1.15 -7.20
C VAL A 181 34.19 -2.17 -6.62
N LEU A 182 33.73 -3.41 -6.40
CA LEU A 182 34.57 -4.49 -5.88
C LEU A 182 35.68 -4.90 -6.86
N THR A 183 35.41 -4.98 -8.16
CA THR A 183 36.44 -5.31 -9.17
C THR A 183 37.43 -4.18 -9.43
N ASN A 184 37.06 -2.93 -9.11
CA ASN A 184 37.96 -1.78 -9.13
C ASN A 184 38.82 -1.68 -7.84
N GLN A 185 38.77 -2.66 -6.93
CA GLN A 185 39.59 -2.77 -5.71
C GLN A 185 41.08 -3.04 -5.98
N ARG A 186 41.73 -2.23 -6.81
CA ARG A 186 43.18 -2.04 -6.72
C ARG A 186 43.58 -0.81 -5.90
N THR A 187 42.65 0.03 -5.43
CA THR A 187 43.02 1.33 -4.84
C THR A 187 42.11 1.90 -3.72
N TRP A 188 41.39 1.11 -2.91
CA TRP A 188 40.51 1.71 -1.88
C TRP A 188 40.65 1.10 -0.49
N ASP A 189 41.08 1.96 0.44
CA ASP A 189 41.23 1.77 1.88
C ASP A 189 39.84 1.85 2.57
N THR A 190 39.75 1.31 3.80
CA THR A 190 38.52 1.13 4.62
C THR A 190 37.63 2.37 4.83
N THR A 191 38.11 3.57 4.54
CA THR A 191 37.35 4.84 4.62
C THR A 191 36.28 4.97 3.51
N SER A 192 36.47 4.30 2.36
CA SER A 192 35.64 4.50 1.15
C SER A 192 34.23 3.87 1.22
N TYR A 193 34.02 2.88 2.10
CA TYR A 193 32.71 2.23 2.24
C TYR A 193 31.66 3.16 2.87
N GLY A 194 32.06 4.00 3.83
CA GLY A 194 31.19 5.01 4.44
C GLY A 194 30.78 6.12 3.45
N GLU A 195 31.66 6.48 2.52
CA GLU A 195 31.40 7.50 1.50
C GLU A 195 30.43 7.01 0.41
N LEU A 196 30.47 5.72 0.06
CA LEU A 196 29.50 5.11 -0.86
C LEU A 196 28.09 5.06 -0.28
N GLU A 197 27.95 4.69 1.01
CA GLU A 197 26.67 4.78 1.70
C GLU A 197 26.15 6.22 1.76
N ASP A 198 27.04 7.20 1.99
CA ASP A 198 26.71 8.63 2.00
C ASP A 198 26.28 9.14 0.62
N LEU A 199 26.94 8.69 -0.46
CA LEU A 199 26.64 9.10 -1.83
C LEU A 199 25.33 8.49 -2.34
N LEU A 200 25.02 7.25 -1.93
CA LEU A 200 23.75 6.58 -2.16
C LEU A 200 22.61 7.15 -1.30
N ARG A 201 22.93 7.69 -0.12
CA ARG A 201 21.99 8.48 0.71
C ARG A 201 21.70 9.85 0.08
N ARG A 202 22.69 10.49 -0.55
CA ARG A 202 22.58 11.84 -1.15
C ARG A 202 21.96 11.88 -2.54
N ASN A 203 21.92 10.78 -3.31
CA ASN A 203 21.37 10.75 -4.69
C ASN A 203 20.30 9.66 -4.94
N PRO A 204 19.15 9.67 -4.24
CA PRO A 204 18.10 8.64 -4.37
C PRO A 204 17.35 8.66 -5.72
N HIS A 205 17.23 9.82 -6.39
CA HIS A 205 16.35 9.99 -7.57
C HIS A 205 16.91 9.45 -8.90
N LYS A 206 18.19 9.06 -8.97
CA LYS A 206 18.82 8.62 -10.24
C LYS A 206 18.51 7.16 -10.62
N CYS A 207 18.04 6.33 -9.68
CA CYS A 207 17.76 4.92 -9.98
C CYS A 207 16.42 4.72 -10.72
N PHE A 208 15.38 5.48 -10.38
CA PHE A 208 14.06 5.32 -10.99
C PHE A 208 13.88 6.14 -12.29
N THR A 209 14.51 7.32 -12.38
CA THR A 209 14.41 8.18 -13.58
C THR A 209 14.98 7.53 -14.84
N GLU A 210 16.01 6.69 -14.73
CA GLU A 210 16.53 5.92 -15.88
C GLU A 210 15.61 4.75 -16.27
N ALA A 211 14.92 4.12 -15.32
CA ALA A 211 13.91 3.10 -15.61
C ALA A 211 12.64 3.70 -16.25
N GLU A 212 12.22 4.90 -15.84
CA GLU A 212 11.13 5.65 -16.46
C GLU A 212 11.48 6.15 -17.87
N LYS A 213 12.71 6.63 -18.09
CA LYS A 213 13.23 6.95 -19.44
C LYS A 213 13.17 5.73 -20.35
N TRP A 214 13.53 4.56 -19.84
CA TRP A 214 13.45 3.31 -20.60
C TRP A 214 12.00 2.92 -20.93
N GLN A 215 11.05 3.06 -19.99
CA GLN A 215 9.62 2.78 -20.27
C GLN A 215 8.97 3.78 -21.24
N ARG A 216 9.31 5.08 -21.17
CA ARG A 216 8.84 6.08 -22.15
C ARG A 216 9.36 5.81 -23.55
N ASN A 217 10.62 5.39 -23.68
CA ASN A 217 11.22 5.04 -24.97
C ASN A 217 10.62 3.75 -25.57
N ARG A 218 10.08 2.84 -24.75
CA ARG A 218 9.40 1.63 -25.25
C ARG A 218 8.03 1.91 -25.87
N LYS A 219 7.29 2.91 -25.40
CA LYS A 219 6.00 3.32 -26.02
C LYS A 219 6.20 4.01 -27.38
N ALA A 220 7.37 4.58 -27.63
CA ALA A 220 7.71 5.23 -28.91
C ALA A 220 8.17 4.25 -30.01
N LEU A 221 8.43 2.98 -29.68
CA LEU A 221 8.87 1.94 -30.62
C LEU A 221 7.74 0.98 -31.03
N CYS A 222 6.53 1.17 -30.52
CA CYS A 222 5.34 0.37 -30.85
C CYS A 222 4.19 1.21 -31.43
N ALA A 223 4.50 2.41 -31.94
CA ALA A 223 3.64 3.22 -32.81
C ALA A 223 4.38 3.44 -34.14
#